data_AF-A0A3T2ZPR2-F1
#
_entry.id   AF-A0A3T2ZPR2-F1
#
_cell.length_a   1.000
_cell.length_b   1.000
_cell.length_c   1.000
_cell.angle_alpha   90.00
_cell.angle_beta   90.00
_cell.angle_gamma   90.00
#
_symmetry.space_group_name_H-M   'P 1'
#
loop_
_entity.id
_entity.type
_entity.pdbx_description
1 polymer ?
#
loop_
_entity_poly.entity_id
_entity_poly.type
_entity_poly.pdbx_seq_one_letter_code
_entity_poly.pdbx_strand_id
1 'polypeptide(L)'
;MNQPQVSIFPAEMTTALYRRAIASAWRQKTLNETGSDQYGPHSLTVERIEMAIALHIECALINEYGEAQGAAAALALLTDMLEPSLLTAPPVLTVRGCEVMAELYRTLPAAFDDFCSTGVALHQGEV
;
A
#
# COMPACT_ATOMS: atom_id res chain seq x y z
N MET A 1 25.81 10.97 7.75
CA MET A 1 25.48 9.96 6.71
C MET A 1 24.77 8.82 7.41
N ASN A 2 23.44 8.76 7.31
CA ASN A 2 22.70 7.61 7.82
C ASN A 2 22.97 6.45 6.86
N GLN A 3 23.58 5.38 7.36
CA GLN A 3 23.67 4.15 6.59
C GLN A 3 22.25 3.67 6.28
N PRO A 4 21.94 3.26 5.03
CA PRO A 4 20.65 2.64 4.75
C PRO A 4 20.56 1.39 5.63
N GLN A 5 19.48 1.27 6.40
CA GLN A 5 19.18 0.03 7.12
C GLN A 5 19.08 -1.09 6.08
N VAL A 6 20.04 -2.02 6.12
CA VAL A 6 20.00 -3.20 5.27
C VAL A 6 18.97 -4.15 5.88
N SER A 7 17.84 -4.33 5.19
CA SER A 7 16.85 -5.33 5.56
C SER A 7 17.51 -6.72 5.60
N ILE A 8 17.24 -7.50 6.63
CA ILE A 8 17.67 -8.91 6.71
C ILE A 8 16.79 -9.83 5.83
N PHE A 9 15.69 -9.30 5.30
CA PHE A 9 14.76 -10.02 4.44
C PHE A 9 15.05 -9.74 2.96
N PRO A 10 14.69 -10.69 2.05
CA PRO A 10 14.68 -10.42 0.62
C PRO A 10 13.85 -9.17 0.28
N ALA A 11 14.14 -8.54 -0.86
CA ALA A 11 13.49 -7.31 -1.27
C ALA A 11 11.96 -7.50 -1.39
N GLU A 12 11.52 -8.63 -1.94
CA GLU A 12 10.12 -8.97 -2.16
C GLU A 12 9.36 -9.07 -0.83
N MET A 13 9.95 -9.74 0.16
CA MET A 13 9.38 -9.85 1.50
C MET A 13 9.37 -8.50 2.21
N THR A 14 10.44 -7.71 2.06
CA THR A 14 10.53 -6.35 2.63
C THR A 14 9.44 -5.45 2.04
N THR A 15 9.27 -5.45 0.71
CA THR A 15 8.20 -4.72 0.01
C THR A 15 6.83 -5.14 0.51
N ALA A 16 6.55 -6.44 0.64
CA ALA A 16 5.29 -6.93 1.17
C ALA A 16 5.01 -6.47 2.62
N LEU A 17 6.04 -6.44 3.48
CA LEU A 17 5.92 -5.95 4.85
C LEU A 17 5.60 -4.45 4.90
N TYR A 18 6.30 -3.63 4.10
CA TYR A 18 6.00 -2.20 4.01
C TYR A 18 4.60 -1.95 3.46
N ARG A 19 4.18 -2.70 2.43
CA ARG A 19 2.83 -2.62 1.86
C ARG A 19 1.75 -2.90 2.93
N ARG A 20 1.89 -3.98 3.69
CA ARG A 20 0.96 -4.33 4.79
C ARG A 20 0.94 -3.26 5.88
N ALA A 21 2.10 -2.73 6.24
CA ALA A 21 2.22 -1.71 7.27
C ALA A 21 1.57 -0.38 6.83
N ILE A 22 1.81 0.06 5.59
CA ILE A 22 1.16 1.24 4.99
C ILE A 22 -0.35 1.05 4.93
N ALA A 23 -0.82 -0.10 4.45
CA ALA A 23 -2.23 -0.42 4.38
C ALA A 23 -2.91 -0.35 5.76
N SER A 24 -2.28 -0.95 6.77
CA SER A 24 -2.78 -0.92 8.15
C SER A 24 -2.81 0.51 8.72
N ALA A 25 -1.74 1.29 8.49
CA ALA A 25 -1.62 2.66 8.96
C ALA A 25 -2.66 3.59 8.30
N TRP A 26 -2.85 3.47 6.98
CA TRP A 26 -3.84 4.25 6.23
C TRP A 26 -5.26 3.94 6.70
N ARG A 27 -5.64 2.65 6.79
CA ARG A 27 -6.95 2.24 7.28
C ARG A 27 -7.22 2.83 8.67
N GLN A 28 -6.29 2.65 9.60
CA GLN A 28 -6.45 3.12 10.97
C GLN A 28 -6.57 4.65 11.02
N LYS A 29 -5.77 5.37 10.24
CA LYS A 29 -5.84 6.83 10.12
C LYS A 29 -7.22 7.27 9.65
N THR A 30 -7.72 6.73 8.53
CA THR A 30 -9.04 7.10 8.01
C THR A 30 -10.17 6.74 8.96
N LEU A 31 -10.10 5.56 9.59
CA LEU A 31 -11.09 5.15 10.59
C LEU A 31 -11.12 6.13 11.78
N ASN A 32 -9.95 6.57 12.26
CA ASN A 32 -9.87 7.54 13.35
C ASN A 32 -10.39 8.92 12.96
N GLU A 33 -10.18 9.36 11.72
CA GLU A 33 -10.57 10.69 11.23
C GLU A 33 -12.05 10.77 10.85
N THR A 34 -12.60 9.70 10.29
CA THR A 34 -13.94 9.70 9.66
C THR A 34 -14.95 8.79 10.34
N GLY A 35 -14.49 7.83 11.16
CA GLY A 35 -15.33 6.77 11.72
C GLY A 35 -15.79 5.73 10.69
N SER A 36 -15.22 5.72 9.48
CA SER A 36 -15.65 4.86 8.37
C SER A 36 -14.52 3.99 7.83
N ASP A 37 -14.87 2.78 7.41
CA ASP A 37 -14.02 1.88 6.61
C ASP A 37 -14.18 2.14 5.09
N GLN A 38 -14.57 3.35 4.72
CA GLN A 38 -14.69 3.79 3.32
C GLN A 38 -13.96 5.11 3.10
N TYR A 39 -13.38 5.26 1.90
CA TYR A 39 -12.82 6.51 1.38
C TYR A 39 -13.40 6.80 0.00
N GLY A 40 -14.33 7.75 -0.07
CA GLY A 40 -15.12 7.95 -1.28
C GLY A 40 -15.91 6.68 -1.63
N PRO A 41 -15.84 6.17 -2.87
CA PRO A 41 -16.52 4.94 -3.26
C PRO A 41 -15.77 3.66 -2.85
N HIS A 42 -14.57 3.77 -2.27
CA HIS A 42 -13.66 2.63 -2.07
C HIS A 42 -13.69 2.10 -0.64
N SER A 43 -13.71 0.79 -0.49
CA SER A 43 -13.57 0.11 0.80
C SER A 43 -12.11 0.05 1.27
N LEU A 44 -11.88 0.33 2.54
CA LEU A 44 -10.56 0.39 3.18
C LEU A 44 -10.17 -0.88 3.93
N THR A 45 -10.59 -2.07 3.50
CA THR A 45 -9.98 -3.31 4.02
C THR A 45 -8.48 -3.32 3.74
N VAL A 46 -7.68 -3.90 4.65
CA VAL A 46 -6.21 -3.94 4.50
C VAL A 46 -5.83 -4.59 3.16
N GLU A 47 -6.49 -5.68 2.78
CA GLU A 47 -6.24 -6.42 1.54
C GLU A 47 -6.50 -5.57 0.27
N ARG A 48 -7.57 -4.76 0.27
CA ARG A 48 -7.87 -3.84 -0.85
C ARG A 48 -6.84 -2.73 -0.95
N ILE A 49 -6.40 -2.18 0.19
CA ILE A 49 -5.36 -1.15 0.20
C ILE A 49 -4.03 -1.74 -0.30
N GLU A 50 -3.67 -2.95 0.13
CA GLU A 50 -2.48 -3.65 -0.38
C GLU A 50 -2.56 -3.86 -1.89
N MET A 51 -3.72 -4.30 -2.39
CA MET A 51 -3.93 -4.47 -3.83
C MET A 51 -3.80 -3.14 -4.59
N ALA A 52 -4.34 -2.06 -4.05
CA ALA A 52 -4.23 -0.73 -4.65
C ALA A 52 -2.76 -0.29 -4.75
N ILE A 53 -1.98 -0.48 -3.69
CA ILE A 53 -0.54 -0.18 -3.68
C ILE A 53 0.20 -1.04 -4.72
N ALA A 54 -0.04 -2.35 -4.74
CA ALA A 54 0.61 -3.26 -5.67
C ALA A 54 0.33 -2.88 -7.14
N LEU A 55 -0.93 -2.65 -7.48
CA LEU A 55 -1.34 -2.39 -8.87
C LEU A 55 -1.04 -0.98 -9.37
N HIS A 56 -1.17 0.03 -8.50
CA HIS A 56 -1.12 1.44 -8.94
C HIS A 56 0.14 2.17 -8.51
N ILE A 57 0.93 1.63 -7.57
CA ILE A 57 2.23 2.18 -7.21
C ILE A 57 3.34 1.26 -7.72
N GLU A 58 3.36 0.01 -7.27
CA GLU A 58 4.50 -0.88 -7.55
C GLU A 58 4.55 -1.27 -9.03
N CYS A 59 3.44 -1.74 -9.60
CA CYS A 59 3.37 -2.05 -11.04
C CYS A 59 3.61 -0.82 -11.90
N ALA A 60 3.18 0.38 -11.47
CA ALA A 60 3.46 1.61 -12.22
C ALA A 60 4.97 1.89 -12.30
N LEU A 61 5.67 1.78 -11.17
CA LEU A 61 7.13 1.98 -11.11
C LEU A 61 7.89 0.89 -11.88
N ILE A 62 7.43 -0.37 -11.83
CA ILE A 62 7.98 -1.47 -12.62
C ILE A 62 7.79 -1.23 -14.13
N ASN A 63 6.61 -0.77 -14.54
CA ASN A 63 6.33 -0.48 -15.95
C ASN A 63 7.15 0.71 -16.46
N GLU A 64 7.43 1.70 -15.61
CA GLU A 64 8.20 2.89 -15.97
C GLU A 64 9.72 2.63 -16.02
N TYR A 65 10.26 1.94 -15.01
CA TYR A 65 11.71 1.77 -14.83
C TYR A 65 12.23 0.36 -15.16
N GLY A 66 11.36 -0.58 -15.49
CA GLY A 66 11.68 -2.01 -15.64
C GLY A 66 11.67 -2.75 -14.30
N GLU A 67 11.67 -4.09 -14.36
CA GLU A 67 11.44 -4.96 -13.19
C GLU A 67 12.37 -4.68 -12.01
N ALA A 68 13.69 -4.78 -12.20
CA ALA A 68 14.66 -4.61 -11.12
C ALA A 68 14.69 -3.16 -10.57
N GLN A 69 14.75 -2.16 -11.45
CA GLN A 69 14.87 -0.76 -11.04
C GLN A 69 13.54 -0.22 -10.47
N GLY A 70 12.41 -0.62 -11.06
CA GLY A 70 11.09 -0.27 -10.58
C GLY A 70 10.75 -0.93 -9.24
N ALA A 71 11.11 -2.20 -9.03
CA ALA A 71 10.96 -2.84 -7.73
C ALA A 71 11.81 -2.15 -6.64
N ALA A 72 13.03 -1.74 -6.96
CA ALA A 72 13.88 -0.98 -6.04
C ALA A 72 13.30 0.42 -5.74
N ALA A 73 12.79 1.11 -6.76
CA ALA A 73 12.13 2.41 -6.61
C ALA A 73 10.85 2.30 -5.77
N ALA A 74 10.06 1.26 -5.98
CA ALA A 74 8.86 0.96 -5.20
C ALA A 74 9.22 0.73 -3.73
N LEU A 75 10.18 -0.14 -3.44
CA LEU A 75 10.64 -0.39 -2.08
C LEU A 75 11.15 0.89 -1.41
N ALA A 76 11.93 1.71 -2.11
CA ALA A 76 12.41 2.99 -1.58
C ALA A 76 11.24 3.93 -1.25
N LEU A 77 10.27 4.08 -2.15
CA LEU A 77 9.08 4.88 -1.91
C LEU A 77 8.29 4.38 -0.69
N LEU A 78 7.96 3.08 -0.63
CA LEU A 78 7.19 2.52 0.49
C LEU A 78 7.94 2.67 1.82
N THR A 79 9.27 2.56 1.81
CA THR A 79 10.09 2.80 3.00
C THR A 79 9.94 4.24 3.51
N ASP A 80 9.96 5.23 2.61
CA ASP A 80 9.80 6.65 2.94
C ASP A 80 8.37 7.03 3.40
N MET A 81 7.39 6.16 3.19
CA MET A 81 6.00 6.39 3.58
C MET A 81 5.72 6.09 5.05
N LEU A 82 6.62 5.40 5.77
CA LEU A 82 6.45 5.05 7.17
C LEU A 82 7.41 5.79 8.09
N GLU A 83 6.90 6.24 9.22
CA GLU A 83 7.72 6.78 10.30
C GLU A 83 8.58 5.67 10.91
N PRO A 84 9.89 5.90 11.12
CA PRO A 84 10.74 4.95 11.80
C PRO A 84 10.27 4.80 13.26
N SER A 85 9.89 3.57 13.64
CA SER A 85 9.36 3.28 14.96
C SER A 85 9.82 1.92 15.48
N LEU A 86 9.52 1.63 16.74
CA LEU A 86 9.77 0.32 17.33
C LEU A 86 8.85 -0.72 16.70
N LEU A 87 9.32 -1.96 16.56
CA LEU A 87 8.54 -3.09 16.01
C LEU A 87 7.21 -3.36 16.75
N THR A 88 7.08 -2.91 17.99
CA THR A 88 5.88 -3.09 18.82
C THR A 88 4.88 -1.95 18.67
N ALA A 89 5.27 -0.82 18.06
CA ALA A 89 4.38 0.29 17.83
C ALA A 89 3.52 0.02 16.58
N PRO A 90 2.25 0.47 16.56
CA PRO A 90 1.48 0.49 15.33
C PRO A 90 2.22 1.30 14.25
N PRO A 91 2.18 0.87 12.97
CA PRO A 91 2.80 1.62 11.89
C PRO A 91 2.09 2.97 11.73
N VAL A 92 2.88 4.01 11.47
CA VAL A 92 2.39 5.38 11.25
C VAL A 92 2.93 5.88 9.93
N LEU A 93 2.06 6.51 9.13
CA LEU A 93 2.47 7.14 7.89
C LEU A 93 3.21 8.44 8.15
N THR A 94 4.25 8.70 7.36
CA THR A 94 4.84 10.04 7.25
C THR A 94 3.85 11.00 6.59
N VAL A 95 4.14 12.31 6.61
CA VAL A 95 3.35 13.31 5.84
C VAL A 95 3.31 12.94 4.36
N ARG A 96 4.47 12.59 3.78
CA ARG A 96 4.57 12.12 2.39
C ARG A 96 3.76 10.84 2.18
N GLY A 97 3.78 9.90 3.12
CA GLY A 97 2.95 8.70 3.08
C GLY A 97 1.47 9.02 2.99
N CYS A 98 1.00 10.01 3.76
CA CYS A 98 -0.39 10.46 3.70
C CYS A 98 -0.73 11.10 2.35
N GLU A 99 0.15 11.92 1.79
CA GLU A 99 -0.04 12.56 0.48
C GLU A 99 -0.12 11.53 -0.65
N VAL A 100 0.79 10.56 -0.67
CA VAL A 100 0.80 9.47 -1.65
C VAL A 100 -0.48 8.64 -1.56
N MET A 101 -0.93 8.29 -0.35
CA MET A 101 -2.17 7.53 -0.17
C MET A 101 -3.40 8.33 -0.57
N ALA A 102 -3.46 9.62 -0.22
CA ALA A 102 -4.57 10.49 -0.63
C ALA A 102 -4.64 10.61 -2.17
N GLU A 103 -3.49 10.78 -2.83
CA GLU A 103 -3.41 10.86 -4.29
C GLU A 103 -3.76 9.52 -4.97
N LEU A 104 -3.30 8.40 -4.42
CA LEU A 104 -3.68 7.06 -4.85
C LEU A 104 -5.22 6.92 -4.85
N TYR A 105 -5.88 7.23 -3.72
CA TYR A 105 -7.33 7.14 -3.62
C TYR A 105 -8.09 8.18 -4.48
N ARG A 106 -7.48 9.32 -4.77
CA ARG A 106 -8.06 10.32 -5.68
C ARG A 106 -8.06 9.86 -7.15
N THR A 107 -7.06 9.07 -7.53
CA THR A 107 -6.85 8.61 -8.91
C THR A 107 -7.32 7.18 -9.16
N LEU A 108 -7.71 6.48 -8.09
CA LEU A 108 -8.20 5.11 -8.15
C LEU A 108 -9.45 5.01 -9.04
N PRO A 109 -9.49 4.08 -10.01
CA PRO A 109 -10.66 3.92 -10.86
C PRO A 109 -11.87 3.46 -10.04
N ALA A 110 -13.06 4.01 -10.31
CA ALA A 110 -14.29 3.60 -9.61
C ALA A 110 -14.58 2.09 -9.69
N ALA A 111 -14.18 1.44 -10.79
CA ALA A 111 -14.32 0.00 -11.00
C ALA A 111 -13.33 -0.87 -10.20
N PHE A 112 -12.41 -0.27 -9.44
CA PHE A 112 -11.41 -1.01 -8.67
C PHE A 112 -12.03 -1.96 -7.64
N ASP A 113 -13.05 -1.51 -6.91
CA ASP A 113 -13.69 -2.32 -5.88
C ASP A 113 -14.41 -3.54 -6.50
N ASP A 114 -14.99 -3.37 -7.69
CA ASP A 114 -15.61 -4.45 -8.47
C ASP A 114 -14.54 -5.44 -8.96
N PHE A 115 -13.40 -4.93 -9.45
CA PHE A 115 -12.26 -5.75 -9.85
C PHE A 115 -11.75 -6.60 -8.68
N CYS A 116 -11.54 -6.00 -7.50
CA CYS A 116 -11.12 -6.73 -6.30
C CYS A 116 -12.15 -7.78 -5.87
N SER A 117 -13.44 -7.49 -6.03
CA SER A 117 -14.53 -8.41 -5.67
C SER A 117 -14.66 -9.58 -6.66
N THR A 118 -14.35 -9.36 -7.94
CA THR A 118 -14.39 -10.39 -8.98
C THR A 118 -13.37 -11.51 -8.71
N GLY A 119 -12.17 -11.16 -8.23
CA GLY A 119 -11.16 -12.16 -7.84
C GLY A 119 -11.62 -13.06 -6.69
N VAL A 120 -12.42 -12.54 -5.76
CA VAL A 120 -12.98 -13.32 -4.65
C VAL A 120 -14.05 -14.30 -5.15
N ALA A 121 -14.95 -13.85 -6.04
CA ALA A 121 -16.00 -14.69 -6.61
C ALA A 121 -15.44 -15.89 -7.41
N LEU A 122 -14.37 -15.66 -8.18
CA LEU A 122 -13.70 -16.74 -8.93
C LEU A 122 -13.06 -17.80 -8.01
N HIS A 123 -12.56 -17.40 -6.84
CA HIS A 123 -12.02 -18.35 -5.86
C HIS A 123 -13.11 -19.12 -5.09
N GLN A 124 -14.32 -18.57 -5.00
CA GLN A 124 -15.45 -19.19 -4.30
C GLN A 124 -16.34 -20.05 -5.22
N GLY A 125 -16.10 -20.05 -6.53
CA GLY A 125 -16.80 -20.92 -7.49
C GLY A 125 -18.23 -20.48 -7.82
N GLU A 126 -18.57 -19.21 -7.61
CA GLU A 126 -19.92 -18.66 -7.84
C GLU A 126 -20.07 -18.02 -9.23
N VAL A 127 -19.75 -18.76 -10.30
CA VAL A 127 -20.03 -18.35 -11.70
C VAL A 127 -21.06 -19.26 -12.34
#